data_AF-A0A3A4QTJ7-F1
#
_entry.id   AF-A0A3A4QTJ7-F1
#
_cell.length_a   1.000
_cell.length_b   1.000
_cell.length_c   1.000
_cell.angle_alpha   90.00
_cell.angle_beta   90.00
_cell.angle_gamma   90.00
#
_symmetry.space_group_name_H-M   'P 1'
#
loop_
_entity.id
_entity.type
_entity.pdbx_description
1 polymer ?
#
loop_
_entity_poly.entity_id
_entity_poly.type
_entity_poly.pdbx_seq_one_letter_code
_entity_poly.pdbx_strand_id
1 'polypeptide(L)'
;MAGENGRVERNNVKVSMKQYISRARIFADRYIKDGYGGSDDLGIYVSKYEERVRPVVAGVICSRLVEKTDLKNYKRLLKGLRSLKGYMGGSSMKDVEERIMGVCGEYESRKEESYKDLKKELEAPLKNCWKQQGISGSAVEVNVEGSSQWNDMVDKLEAEYNGLLDRVKREFDDKISVRK
;
A
#
# COMPACT_ATOMS: atom_id res chain seq x y z
N MET A 1 44.57 23.79 16.58
CA MET A 1 43.32 24.48 16.15
C MET A 1 42.52 23.73 15.07
N ALA A 2 42.85 22.49 14.69
CA ALA A 2 42.10 21.72 13.66
C ALA A 2 40.80 21.04 14.16
N GLY A 3 40.49 21.12 15.46
CA GLY A 3 39.38 20.39 16.08
C GLY A 3 38.01 21.07 16.01
N GLU A 4 37.95 22.40 15.87
CA GLU A 4 36.69 23.17 15.86
C GLU A 4 36.03 23.20 14.48
N ASN A 5 36.77 23.43 13.39
CA ASN A 5 36.22 23.44 12.03
C ASN A 5 35.54 22.12 11.66
N GLY A 6 36.18 20.98 11.97
CA GLY A 6 35.60 19.67 11.72
C GLY A 6 34.39 19.34 12.62
N ARG A 7 34.17 20.07 13.72
CA ARG A 7 33.00 19.89 14.59
C ARG A 7 31.81 20.74 14.11
N VAL A 8 32.09 21.94 13.60
CA VAL A 8 31.08 22.84 12.99
C VAL A 8 30.53 22.28 11.68
N GLU A 9 31.37 21.77 10.79
CA GLU A 9 30.92 21.13 9.54
C GLU A 9 30.06 19.88 9.81
N ARG A 10 30.47 19.04 10.76
CA ARG A 10 29.68 17.85 11.16
C ARG A 10 28.32 18.22 11.76
N ASN A 11 28.23 19.33 12.47
CA ASN A 11 26.96 19.82 13.02
C ASN A 11 26.05 20.38 11.92
N ASN A 12 26.59 21.13 10.95
CA ASN A 12 25.83 21.68 9.82
C ASN A 12 25.26 20.58 8.91
N VAL A 13 26.04 19.52 8.64
CA VAL A 13 25.57 18.35 7.87
C VAL A 13 24.42 17.63 8.59
N LYS A 14 24.53 17.45 9.92
CA LYS A 14 23.46 16.82 10.73
C LYS A 14 22.17 17.64 10.74
N VAL A 15 22.27 18.96 10.81
CA VAL A 15 21.10 19.86 10.77
C VAL A 15 20.43 19.81 9.39
N SER A 16 21.21 19.84 8.31
CA SER A 16 20.70 19.73 6.93
C SER A 16 19.99 18.39 6.68
N MET A 17 20.56 17.28 7.17
CA MET A 17 19.97 15.95 6.98
C MET A 17 18.62 15.79 7.70
N LYS A 18 18.48 16.33 8.92
CA LYS A 18 17.19 16.34 9.63
C LYS A 18 16.11 17.08 8.85
N GLN A 19 16.46 18.20 8.21
CA GLN A 19 15.53 18.97 7.38
C GLN A 19 15.09 18.18 6.15
N TYR A 20 16.01 17.47 5.48
CA TYR A 20 15.68 16.61 4.35
C TYR A 20 14.73 15.48 4.74
N ILE A 21 15.00 14.79 5.85
CA ILE A 21 14.11 13.73 6.36
C ILE A 21 12.72 14.29 6.67
N SER A 22 12.65 15.45 7.33
CA SER A 22 11.36 16.08 7.65
C SER A 22 10.57 16.44 6.40
N ARG A 23 11.22 17.03 5.38
CA ARG A 23 10.57 17.40 4.12
C ARG A 23 10.11 16.15 3.34
N ALA A 24 10.92 15.10 3.32
CA ALA A 24 10.59 13.84 2.69
C ALA A 24 9.32 13.20 3.31
N ARG A 25 9.20 13.22 4.65
CA ARG A 25 8.00 12.74 5.36
C ARG A 25 6.76 13.53 5.00
N ILE A 26 6.83 14.86 5.06
CA ILE A 26 5.71 15.74 4.71
C ILE A 26 5.27 15.50 3.27
N PHE A 27 6.22 15.33 2.36
CA PHE A 27 5.93 15.06 0.96
C PHE A 27 5.27 13.69 0.76
N ALA A 28 5.79 12.64 1.42
CA ALA A 28 5.19 11.32 1.39
C ALA A 28 3.76 11.32 1.94
N ASP A 29 3.52 11.96 3.09
CA ASP A 29 2.19 12.06 3.69
C ASP A 29 1.21 12.78 2.77
N ARG A 30 1.65 13.86 2.11
CA ARG A 30 0.86 14.57 1.10
C ARG A 30 0.55 13.67 -0.10
N TYR A 31 1.52 12.91 -0.59
CA TYR A 31 1.31 11.96 -1.68
C TYR A 31 0.27 10.88 -1.31
N ILE A 32 0.38 10.32 -0.11
CA ILE A 32 -0.54 9.30 0.41
C ILE A 32 -1.96 9.86 0.54
N LYS A 33 -2.10 11.09 1.04
CA LYS A 33 -3.41 11.70 1.25
C LYS A 33 -4.06 12.14 -0.06
N ASP A 34 -3.33 12.94 -0.84
CA ASP A 34 -3.91 13.74 -1.92
C ASP A 34 -3.69 13.11 -3.31
N GLY A 35 -2.82 12.10 -3.43
CA GLY A 35 -2.63 11.35 -4.68
C GLY A 35 -2.03 12.15 -5.84
N TYR A 36 -1.08 13.07 -5.56
CA TYR A 36 -0.51 13.98 -6.56
C TYR A 36 0.08 13.28 -7.80
N GLY A 37 -0.30 13.82 -8.98
CA GLY A 37 0.42 13.98 -10.26
C GLY A 37 1.12 12.80 -10.94
N GLY A 38 0.99 11.57 -10.44
CA GLY A 38 1.49 10.36 -11.11
C GLY A 38 2.63 9.68 -10.36
N SER A 39 3.16 8.58 -10.90
CA SER A 39 4.31 7.88 -10.30
C SER A 39 5.55 8.75 -10.29
N ASP A 40 5.70 9.58 -11.31
CA ASP A 40 6.95 10.27 -11.60
C ASP A 40 7.19 11.43 -10.63
N ASP A 41 6.15 11.91 -9.94
CA ASP A 41 6.23 12.97 -8.93
C ASP A 41 7.20 12.66 -7.79
N LEU A 42 7.23 11.41 -7.31
CA LEU A 42 8.15 11.00 -6.25
C LEU A 42 9.59 10.89 -6.78
N GLY A 43 9.77 10.35 -7.98
CA GLY A 43 11.07 10.26 -8.63
C GLY A 43 11.66 11.65 -8.95
N ILE A 44 10.82 12.57 -9.44
CA ILE A 44 11.16 13.98 -9.72
C ILE A 44 11.44 14.73 -8.42
N TYR A 45 10.69 14.47 -7.35
CA TYR A 45 10.95 15.06 -6.05
C TYR A 45 12.35 14.67 -5.54
N VAL A 46 12.70 13.38 -5.62
CA VAL A 46 14.01 12.88 -5.18
C VAL A 46 15.14 13.40 -6.08
N SER A 47 14.94 13.52 -7.39
CA SER A 47 16.01 13.94 -8.31
C SER A 47 16.54 15.37 -8.04
N LYS A 48 15.74 16.22 -7.40
CA LYS A 48 16.11 17.58 -6.96
C LYS A 48 17.16 17.61 -5.86
N TYR A 49 17.38 16.51 -5.16
CA TYR A 49 18.39 16.40 -4.11
C TYR A 49 19.75 16.01 -4.69
N GLU A 50 20.82 16.36 -3.97
CA GLU A 50 22.18 15.91 -4.29
C GLU A 50 22.30 14.39 -4.26
N GLU A 51 23.18 13.81 -5.08
CA GLU A 51 23.35 12.37 -5.25
C GLU A 51 23.52 11.61 -3.93
N ARG A 52 24.35 12.14 -3.01
CA ARG A 52 24.57 11.56 -1.67
C ARG A 52 23.34 11.58 -0.76
N VAL A 53 22.38 12.46 -1.02
CA VAL A 53 21.16 12.67 -0.22
C VAL A 53 19.98 11.87 -0.77
N ARG A 54 19.95 11.64 -2.10
CA ARG A 54 18.85 10.94 -2.79
C ARG A 54 18.47 9.59 -2.16
N PRO A 55 19.41 8.68 -1.82
CA PRO A 55 19.05 7.39 -1.23
C PRO A 55 18.35 7.54 0.12
N VAL A 56 18.74 8.53 0.92
CA VAL A 56 18.15 8.77 2.24
C VAL A 56 16.74 9.33 2.11
N VAL A 57 16.53 10.31 1.24
CA VAL A 57 15.20 10.87 0.96
C VAL A 57 14.28 9.79 0.38
N ALA A 58 14.76 9.03 -0.61
CA ALA A 58 14.00 7.92 -1.19
C ALA A 58 13.66 6.86 -0.14
N GLY A 59 14.60 6.51 0.74
CA GLY A 59 14.36 5.54 1.81
C GLY A 59 13.29 5.97 2.81
N VAL A 60 13.27 7.25 3.18
CA VAL A 60 12.22 7.81 4.05
C VAL A 60 10.85 7.75 3.37
N ILE A 61 10.77 8.12 2.08
CA ILE A 61 9.52 8.08 1.34
C ILE A 61 9.05 6.62 1.17
N CYS A 62 9.93 5.70 0.76
CA CYS A 62 9.61 4.29 0.58
C CYS A 62 9.09 3.64 1.87
N SER A 63 9.80 3.83 2.99
CA SER A 63 9.35 3.31 4.30
C SER A 63 7.95 3.84 4.63
N ARG A 64 7.70 5.13 4.40
CA ARG A 64 6.39 5.72 4.65
C ARG A 64 5.28 5.19 3.74
N LEU A 65 5.57 4.95 2.46
CA LEU A 65 4.61 4.37 1.51
C LEU A 65 4.26 2.93 1.87
N VAL A 66 5.25 2.10 2.23
CA VAL A 66 5.01 0.72 2.66
C VAL A 66 4.19 0.69 3.95
N GLU A 67 4.55 1.53 4.93
CA GLU A 67 3.81 1.67 6.20
C GLU A 67 2.32 1.98 5.97
N LYS A 68 2.01 2.87 5.02
CA LYS A 68 0.63 3.31 4.72
C LYS A 68 -0.08 2.51 3.63
N THR A 69 0.54 1.46 3.12
CA THR A 69 -0.11 0.57 2.15
C THR A 69 -1.23 -0.23 2.82
N ASP A 70 -2.41 -0.23 2.19
CA ASP A 70 -3.57 -1.01 2.60
C ASP A 70 -4.22 -1.69 1.38
N LEU A 71 -5.18 -2.57 1.63
CA LEU A 71 -5.89 -3.34 0.60
C LEU A 71 -6.61 -2.46 -0.44
N LYS A 72 -6.92 -1.19 -0.11
CA LYS A 72 -7.69 -0.28 -0.96
C LYS A 72 -6.78 0.64 -1.78
N ASN A 73 -5.59 0.97 -1.28
CA ASN A 73 -4.71 1.98 -1.86
C ASN A 73 -3.43 1.40 -2.49
N TYR A 74 -3.18 0.09 -2.35
CA TYR A 74 -1.90 -0.54 -2.72
C TYR A 74 -1.46 -0.27 -4.15
N LYS A 75 -2.36 -0.35 -5.16
CA LYS A 75 -2.02 -0.10 -6.57
C LYS A 75 -1.36 1.25 -6.77
N ARG A 76 -1.90 2.29 -6.12
CA ARG A 76 -1.36 3.66 -6.18
C ARG A 76 -0.03 3.76 -5.47
N LEU A 77 0.08 3.25 -4.24
CA LEU A 77 1.32 3.38 -3.47
C LEU A 77 2.47 2.55 -4.06
N LEU A 78 2.18 1.37 -4.62
CA LEU A 78 3.16 0.57 -5.38
C LEU A 78 3.64 1.31 -6.63
N LYS A 79 2.75 2.04 -7.32
CA LYS A 79 3.15 2.89 -8.45
C LYS A 79 4.18 3.95 -8.03
N GLY A 80 3.97 4.57 -6.86
CA GLY A 80 4.92 5.51 -6.27
C GLY A 80 6.23 4.86 -5.82
N LEU A 81 6.16 3.64 -5.28
CA LEU A 81 7.34 2.85 -4.92
C LEU A 81 8.23 2.51 -6.13
N ARG A 82 7.64 2.20 -7.29
CA ARG A 82 8.39 1.91 -8.52
C ARG A 82 9.25 3.08 -8.99
N SER A 83 8.75 4.31 -8.87
CA SER A 83 9.51 5.49 -9.31
C SER A 83 10.72 5.80 -8.42
N LEU A 84 10.79 5.18 -7.24
CA LEU A 84 11.91 5.31 -6.31
C LEU A 84 12.96 4.20 -6.45
N LYS A 85 12.70 3.16 -7.27
CA LYS A 85 13.56 1.97 -7.40
C LYS A 85 15.00 2.30 -7.79
N GLY A 86 15.20 3.32 -8.63
CA GLY A 86 16.52 3.77 -9.08
C GLY A 86 17.41 4.34 -7.96
N TYR A 87 16.84 4.72 -6.81
CA TYR A 87 17.55 5.37 -5.72
C TYR A 87 17.88 4.45 -4.54
N MET A 88 17.37 3.21 -4.52
CA MET A 88 17.29 2.35 -3.33
C MET A 88 18.00 0.99 -3.43
N GLY A 89 18.69 0.71 -4.53
CA GLY A 89 19.27 -0.62 -4.80
C GLY A 89 18.17 -1.63 -5.16
N GLY A 90 17.96 -1.85 -6.46
CA GLY A 90 16.71 -2.34 -7.04
C GLY A 90 16.20 -3.74 -6.62
N SER A 91 17.02 -4.59 -6.00
CA SER A 91 16.61 -5.98 -5.66
C SER A 91 15.67 -6.06 -4.48
N SER A 92 15.96 -5.37 -3.35
CA SER A 92 15.12 -5.45 -2.14
C SER A 92 13.72 -4.85 -2.34
N MET A 93 13.58 -3.93 -3.29
CA MET A 93 12.31 -3.24 -3.54
C MET A 93 11.36 -4.08 -4.39
N LYS A 94 11.92 -4.87 -5.31
CA LYS A 94 11.14 -5.75 -6.20
C LYS A 94 10.40 -6.82 -5.39
N ASP A 95 11.10 -7.47 -4.46
CA ASP A 95 10.52 -8.53 -3.62
C ASP A 95 9.34 -8.03 -2.79
N VAL A 96 9.45 -6.82 -2.23
CA VAL A 96 8.41 -6.22 -1.38
C VAL A 96 7.20 -5.83 -2.23
N GLU A 97 7.46 -5.27 -3.41
CA GLU A 97 6.40 -4.93 -4.36
C GLU A 97 5.60 -6.18 -4.78
N GLU A 98 6.28 -7.25 -5.17
CA GLU A 98 5.66 -8.50 -5.60
C GLU A 98 4.84 -9.12 -4.47
N ARG A 99 5.33 -9.10 -3.23
CA ARG A 99 4.60 -9.64 -2.08
C ARG A 99 3.36 -8.83 -1.71
N ILE A 100 3.45 -7.50 -1.70
CA ILE A 100 2.27 -6.64 -1.48
C ILE A 100 1.25 -6.88 -2.58
N MET A 101 1.68 -6.92 -3.84
CA MET A 101 0.80 -7.16 -4.98
C MET A 101 0.14 -8.54 -4.92
N GLY A 102 0.89 -9.57 -4.51
CA GLY A 102 0.37 -10.92 -4.31
C GLY A 102 -0.71 -10.97 -3.23
N VAL A 103 -0.43 -10.44 -2.04
CA VAL A 103 -1.39 -10.41 -0.92
C VAL A 103 -2.66 -9.65 -1.30
N CYS A 104 -2.54 -8.45 -1.87
CA CYS A 104 -3.69 -7.65 -2.25
C CYS A 104 -4.45 -8.24 -3.45
N GLY A 105 -3.75 -8.82 -4.41
CA GLY A 105 -4.37 -9.50 -5.55
C GLY A 105 -5.18 -10.73 -5.12
N GLU A 106 -4.64 -11.52 -4.20
CA GLU A 106 -5.34 -12.67 -3.64
C GLU A 106 -6.58 -12.26 -2.85
N TYR A 107 -6.51 -11.18 -2.06
CA TYR A 107 -7.68 -10.58 -1.40
C TYR A 107 -8.78 -10.19 -2.42
N GLU A 108 -8.42 -9.49 -3.50
CA GLU A 108 -9.38 -9.10 -4.55
C GLU A 108 -10.05 -10.34 -5.17
N SER A 109 -9.27 -11.37 -5.50
CA SER A 109 -9.79 -12.63 -6.05
C SER A 109 -10.72 -13.36 -5.07
N ARG A 110 -10.31 -13.53 -3.81
CA ARG A 110 -11.12 -14.19 -2.78
C ARG A 110 -12.42 -13.45 -2.50
N LYS A 111 -12.37 -12.11 -2.47
CA LYS A 111 -13.56 -11.28 -2.29
C LYS A 111 -14.55 -11.46 -3.44
N GLU A 112 -14.06 -11.51 -4.69
CA GLU A 112 -14.89 -11.75 -5.86
C GLU A 112 -15.51 -13.15 -5.89
N GLU A 113 -14.73 -14.18 -5.56
CA GLU A 113 -15.22 -15.56 -5.43
C GLU A 113 -16.32 -15.67 -4.38
N SER A 114 -16.05 -15.12 -3.19
CA SER A 114 -17.00 -15.17 -2.07
C SER A 114 -18.28 -14.39 -2.38
N TYR A 115 -18.19 -13.29 -3.13
CA TYR A 115 -19.37 -12.56 -3.63
C TYR A 115 -20.23 -13.45 -4.53
N LYS A 116 -19.61 -14.13 -5.50
CA LYS A 116 -20.32 -15.01 -6.44
C LYS A 116 -21.00 -16.16 -5.72
N ASP A 117 -20.35 -16.74 -4.72
CA ASP A 117 -20.91 -17.86 -3.99
C ASP A 117 -22.05 -17.42 -3.06
N LEU A 118 -21.88 -16.32 -2.32
CA LEU A 118 -22.95 -15.77 -1.49
C LEU A 118 -24.16 -15.33 -2.34
N LYS A 119 -23.92 -14.76 -3.52
CA LYS A 119 -25.00 -14.42 -4.46
C LYS A 119 -25.81 -15.65 -4.85
N LYS A 120 -25.16 -16.77 -5.18
CA LYS A 120 -25.86 -18.03 -5.52
C LYS A 120 -26.67 -18.56 -4.34
N GLU A 121 -26.10 -18.54 -3.14
CA GLU A 121 -26.76 -19.02 -1.92
C GLU A 121 -28.03 -18.22 -1.61
N LEU A 122 -27.98 -16.89 -1.74
CA LEU A 122 -29.12 -16.03 -1.49
C LEU A 122 -30.19 -16.09 -2.60
N GLU A 123 -29.78 -16.28 -3.86
CA GLU A 123 -30.71 -16.42 -4.98
C GLU A 123 -31.42 -17.78 -5.03
N ALA A 124 -30.79 -18.85 -4.54
CA ALA A 124 -31.33 -20.21 -4.59
C ALA A 124 -32.75 -20.35 -3.97
N PRO A 125 -33.02 -19.86 -2.73
CA PRO A 125 -34.36 -19.95 -2.13
C PRO A 125 -35.40 -19.11 -2.89
N LEU A 126 -35.01 -17.94 -3.41
CA LEU A 126 -35.91 -17.08 -4.21
C LEU A 126 -36.33 -17.76 -5.51
N LYS A 127 -35.36 -18.37 -6.21
CA LYS A 127 -35.62 -19.15 -7.44
C LYS A 127 -36.54 -20.34 -7.18
N ASN A 128 -36.39 -21.02 -6.03
CA ASN A 128 -37.29 -22.12 -5.65
C ASN A 128 -38.71 -21.62 -5.35
N CYS A 129 -38.84 -20.50 -4.65
CA CYS A 129 -40.14 -19.90 -4.33
C CYS A 129 -40.90 -19.45 -5.59
N TRP A 130 -40.22 -18.81 -6.55
CA TRP A 130 -40.85 -18.40 -7.81
C TRP A 130 -41.27 -19.58 -8.69
N LYS A 131 -40.46 -20.64 -8.74
CA LYS A 131 -40.84 -21.89 -9.42
C LYS A 131 -42.12 -22.47 -8.83
N GLN A 132 -42.28 -22.47 -7.51
CA GLN A 132 -43.50 -22.94 -6.85
C GLN A 132 -44.71 -22.05 -7.13
N GLN A 133 -44.50 -20.75 -7.33
CA GLN A 133 -45.57 -19.78 -7.64
C GLN A 133 -45.89 -19.68 -9.14
N GLY A 134 -45.27 -20.50 -10.00
CA GLY A 134 -45.44 -20.43 -11.45
C GLY A 134 -44.92 -19.12 -12.07
N ILE A 135 -44.11 -18.35 -11.32
CA ILE A 135 -43.54 -17.08 -11.78
C ILE A 135 -42.27 -17.39 -12.54
N SER A 136 -42.34 -17.33 -13.87
CA SER A 136 -41.18 -17.43 -14.75
C SER A 136 -40.60 -16.04 -15.00
N GLY A 137 -39.82 -15.52 -14.05
CA GLY A 137 -39.17 -14.21 -14.20
C GLY A 137 -38.00 -14.01 -13.24
N SER A 138 -36.82 -13.72 -13.77
CA SER A 138 -35.55 -13.55 -13.04
C SER A 138 -35.35 -12.14 -12.47
N ALA A 139 -36.42 -11.40 -12.16
CA ALA A 139 -36.36 -9.95 -12.03
C ALA A 139 -35.94 -9.43 -10.64
N VAL A 140 -35.72 -10.29 -9.64
CA VAL A 140 -35.25 -9.83 -8.32
C VAL A 140 -33.74 -10.04 -8.21
N GLU A 141 -33.02 -8.93 -8.24
CA GLU A 141 -31.61 -8.90 -7.86
C GLU A 141 -31.50 -8.89 -6.34
N VAL A 142 -30.75 -9.84 -5.79
CA VAL A 142 -30.43 -9.84 -4.36
C VAL A 142 -29.37 -8.77 -4.10
N ASN A 143 -29.65 -7.89 -3.13
CA ASN A 143 -28.64 -6.99 -2.60
C ASN A 143 -27.67 -7.75 -1.68
N VAL A 144 -26.67 -8.40 -2.29
CA VAL A 144 -25.63 -9.13 -1.56
C VAL A 144 -24.82 -8.18 -0.68
N GLU A 145 -24.42 -7.03 -1.21
CA GLU A 145 -23.55 -6.09 -0.49
C GLU A 145 -24.22 -5.45 0.74
N GLY A 146 -25.55 -5.36 0.75
CA GLY A 146 -26.33 -4.91 1.90
C GLY A 146 -26.60 -5.99 2.94
N SER A 147 -26.22 -7.26 2.70
CA SER A 147 -26.47 -8.35 3.63
C SER A 147 -25.47 -8.37 4.79
N SER A 148 -25.91 -8.78 5.98
CA SER A 148 -25.01 -8.98 7.12
C SER A 148 -23.97 -10.06 6.83
N GLN A 149 -24.35 -11.12 6.10
CA GLN A 149 -23.45 -12.20 5.71
C GLN A 149 -22.29 -11.70 4.84
N TRP A 150 -22.54 -10.76 3.94
CA TRP A 150 -21.48 -10.13 3.15
C TRP A 150 -20.53 -9.32 4.01
N ASN A 151 -21.08 -8.48 4.91
CA ASN A 151 -20.26 -7.67 5.81
C ASN A 151 -19.38 -8.54 6.71
N ASP A 152 -19.95 -9.57 7.35
CA ASP A 152 -19.20 -10.50 8.20
C ASP A 152 -18.08 -11.22 7.45
N MET A 153 -18.32 -11.57 6.19
CA MET A 153 -17.34 -12.24 5.33
C MET A 153 -16.24 -11.27 4.89
N VAL A 154 -16.60 -10.05 4.46
CA VAL A 154 -15.63 -9.02 4.11
C VAL A 154 -14.76 -8.66 5.32
N ASP A 155 -15.33 -8.52 6.51
CA ASP A 155 -14.59 -8.21 7.73
C ASP A 155 -13.56 -9.30 8.07
N LYS A 156 -13.94 -10.58 7.93
CA LYS A 156 -13.03 -11.71 8.12
C LYS A 156 -11.88 -11.70 7.12
N LEU A 157 -12.19 -11.50 5.83
CA LEU A 157 -11.18 -11.41 4.77
C LEU A 157 -10.26 -10.21 4.99
N GLU A 158 -10.81 -9.03 5.31
CA GLU A 158 -10.00 -7.85 5.59
C GLU A 158 -9.08 -8.08 6.80
N ALA A 159 -9.56 -8.70 7.88
CA ALA A 159 -8.72 -9.02 9.03
C ALA A 159 -7.56 -9.97 8.68
N GLU A 160 -7.83 -11.03 7.93
CA GLU A 160 -6.82 -12.01 7.49
C GLU A 160 -5.74 -11.37 6.61
N TYR A 161 -6.16 -10.67 5.55
CA TYR A 161 -5.24 -10.10 4.57
C TYR A 161 -4.52 -8.86 5.08
N ASN A 162 -5.12 -8.07 5.99
CA ASN A 162 -4.38 -7.04 6.72
C ASN A 162 -3.26 -7.66 7.58
N GLY A 163 -3.51 -8.80 8.24
CA GLY A 163 -2.48 -9.51 9.00
C GLY A 163 -1.34 -10.07 8.14
N LEU A 164 -1.63 -10.51 6.91
CA LEU A 164 -0.61 -10.89 5.92
C LEU A 164 0.20 -9.67 5.46
N LEU A 165 -0.49 -8.58 5.13
CA LEU A 165 0.14 -7.35 4.66
C LEU A 165 1.06 -6.74 5.74
N ASP A 166 0.65 -6.76 7.00
CA ASP A 166 1.45 -6.27 8.12
C ASP A 166 2.69 -7.12 8.41
N ARG A 167 2.69 -8.41 8.04
CA ARG A 167 3.91 -9.23 8.05
C ARG A 167 4.88 -8.77 6.97
N VAL A 168 4.40 -8.54 5.75
CA VAL A 168 5.22 -8.04 4.64
C VAL A 168 5.84 -6.68 4.98
N LYS A 169 5.07 -5.76 5.59
CA LYS A 169 5.56 -4.44 6.03
C LYS A 169 6.67 -4.54 7.07
N ARG A 170 6.49 -5.38 8.09
CA ARG A 170 7.50 -5.56 9.16
C ARG A 170 8.82 -6.10 8.62
N GLU A 171 8.76 -7.13 7.78
CA GLU A 171 9.97 -7.70 7.16
C GLU A 171 10.72 -6.69 6.29
N PHE A 172 10.00 -5.74 5.67
CA PHE A 172 10.61 -4.64 4.93
C PHE A 172 11.30 -3.64 5.85
N ASP A 173 10.63 -3.23 6.92
CA ASP A 173 11.20 -2.28 7.89
C ASP A 173 12.45 -2.85 8.57
N ASP A 174 12.49 -4.16 8.83
CA ASP A 174 13.69 -4.85 9.35
C ASP A 174 14.85 -4.78 8.35
N LYS A 175 14.59 -5.04 7.06
CA LYS A 175 15.60 -4.99 5.99
C LYS A 175 16.17 -3.58 5.76
N ILE A 176 15.37 -2.54 5.94
CA ILE A 176 15.81 -1.15 5.78
C ILE A 176 16.44 -0.60 7.06
N SER A 177 15.98 -1.01 8.24
CA SER A 177 16.53 -0.54 9.52
C SER A 177 17.95 -1.07 9.79
N VAL A 178 18.30 -2.25 9.27
CA VAL A 178 19.68 -2.79 9.33
C VAL A 178 20.67 -1.98 8.48
N ARG A 179 20.20 -1.09 7.59
CA ARG A 179 21.05 -0.21 6.76
C ARG A 179 21.21 1.21 7.30
N LYS A 180 20.67 1.53 8.48
CA LYS A 180 20.88 2.81 9.18
C LYS A 180 22.04 2.71 10.16
#